data_AF-A0A4R1K8G5-F1
#
_entry.id   AF-A0A4R1K8G5-F1
#
_cell.length_a   1.000
_cell.length_b   1.000
_cell.length_c   1.000
_cell.angle_alpha   90.00
_cell.angle_beta   90.00
_cell.angle_gamma   90.00
#
_symmetry.space_group_name_H-M   'P 1'
#
loop_
_entity.id
_entity.type
_entity.pdbx_description
1 polymer ?
#
loop_
_entity_poly.entity_id
_entity_poly.type
_entity_poly.pdbx_seq_one_letter_code
_entity_poly.pdbx_strand_id
1 'polypeptide(L)'
;MEIKVIDNHTVEILGNIKSLDHYNEIKMTIQQLISNGTKNLTVNVKDSLSMVSSVIGFFIKIINVDGVSLNVNVWDERLYALLDQLSLIELFHVRQIK
;
A
#
# COMPACT_ATOMS: atom_id res chain seq x y z
N MET A 1 -5.19 -4.24 12.88
CA MET A 1 -4.96 -4.36 11.43
C MET A 1 -4.42 -5.76 11.22
N GLU A 2 -4.67 -6.36 10.08
CA GLU A 2 -4.16 -7.67 9.69
C GLU A 2 -3.58 -7.54 8.26
N ILE A 3 -2.41 -8.14 8.03
CA ILE A 3 -1.77 -8.18 6.71
C ILE A 3 -1.72 -9.63 6.23
N LYS A 4 -2.18 -9.87 5.01
CA LYS A 4 -2.13 -11.19 4.35
C LYS A 4 -1.29 -11.10 3.09
N VAL A 5 -0.25 -11.92 3.01
CA VAL A 5 0.47 -12.16 1.75
C VAL A 5 -0.31 -13.22 0.99
N ILE A 6 -0.95 -12.83 -0.11
CA ILE A 6 -1.74 -13.76 -0.94
C ILE A 6 -0.81 -14.57 -1.85
N ASP A 7 0.18 -13.89 -2.42
CA ASP A 7 1.23 -14.46 -3.26
C ASP A 7 2.46 -13.55 -3.25
N ASN A 8 3.46 -13.84 -4.09
CA ASN A 8 4.71 -13.08 -4.16
C ASN A 8 4.56 -11.64 -4.66
N HIS A 9 3.39 -11.28 -5.19
CA HIS A 9 3.11 -9.99 -5.81
C HIS A 9 1.92 -9.27 -5.19
N THR A 10 1.20 -9.88 -4.24
CA THR A 10 -0.07 -9.36 -3.73
C THR A 10 -0.13 -9.42 -2.21
N VAL A 11 -0.38 -8.26 -1.61
CA VAL A 11 -0.62 -8.11 -0.17
C VAL A 11 -2.01 -7.53 0.05
N GLU A 12 -2.76 -8.10 0.98
CA GLU A 12 -4.02 -7.52 1.47
C GLU A 12 -3.82 -6.92 2.86
N ILE A 13 -4.35 -5.72 3.05
CA ILE A 13 -4.40 -5.01 4.32
C ILE A 13 -5.86 -4.89 4.74
N LEU A 14 -6.14 -5.41 5.94
CA LEU A 14 -7.43 -5.39 6.62
C LEU A 14 -7.31 -4.55 7.91
N GLY A 15 -8.34 -3.79 8.23
CA GLY A 15 -8.40 -2.80 9.30
C GLY A 15 -7.70 -1.47 8.98
N ASN A 16 -7.96 -0.49 9.84
CA ASN A 16 -7.42 0.86 9.69
C ASN A 16 -5.90 0.96 9.93
N ILE A 17 -5.22 1.69 9.05
CA ILE A 17 -3.78 1.99 9.14
C ILE A 17 -3.59 3.29 9.95
N LYS A 18 -3.42 3.19 11.28
CA LYS A 18 -3.42 4.35 12.19
C LYS A 18 -2.24 4.48 13.15
N SER A 19 -1.39 3.46 13.30
CA SER A 19 -0.30 3.44 14.29
C SER A 19 1.07 3.24 13.65
N LEU A 20 2.12 3.53 14.43
CA LEU A 20 3.50 3.23 14.04
C LEU A 20 3.73 1.73 13.86
N ASP A 21 3.09 0.90 14.70
CA ASP A 21 3.19 -0.55 14.61
C ASP A 21 2.62 -1.07 13.28
N HIS A 22 1.48 -0.53 12.84
CA HIS A 22 0.90 -0.86 11.54
C HIS A 22 1.86 -0.51 10.39
N TYR A 23 2.51 0.66 10.47
CA TYR A 23 3.52 1.05 9.49
C TYR A 23 4.70 0.06 9.46
N ASN A 24 5.22 -0.32 10.63
CA ASN A 24 6.35 -1.24 10.72
C ASN A 24 5.99 -2.61 10.14
N GLU A 25 4.79 -3.12 10.42
CA GLU A 25 4.30 -4.41 9.90
C GLU A 25 4.17 -4.40 8.37
N ILE A 26 3.57 -3.33 7.80
CA ILE A 26 3.46 -3.13 6.34
C ILE A 26 4.85 -3.07 5.72
N LYS A 27 5.74 -2.27 6.31
CA LYS A 27 7.10 -2.09 5.82
C LYS A 27 7.86 -3.42 5.80
N MET A 28 7.88 -4.15 6.92
CA MET A 28 8.61 -5.43 7.02
C MET A 28 8.09 -6.44 6.00
N THR A 29 6.77 -6.59 5.89
CA THR A 29 6.13 -7.53 4.95
C THR A 29 6.50 -7.21 3.50
N ILE A 30 6.35 -5.95 3.09
CA ILE A 30 6.66 -5.53 1.71
C ILE A 30 8.16 -5.61 1.42
N GLN A 31 9.01 -5.22 2.37
CA GLN A 31 10.46 -5.31 2.21
C GLN A 31 10.94 -6.75 2.05
N GLN A 32 10.31 -7.71 2.73
CA GLN A 32 10.61 -9.12 2.57
C GLN A 32 10.27 -9.59 1.15
N LEU A 33 9.12 -9.21 0.60
CA LEU A 33 8.74 -9.52 -0.78
C LEU A 33 9.73 -8.92 -1.80
N ILE A 34 10.08 -7.65 -1.63
CA ILE A 34 11.05 -6.97 -2.50
C ILE A 34 12.42 -7.67 -2.43
N SER A 35 12.88 -8.05 -1.23
CA SER A 35 14.14 -8.77 -1.04
C SER A 35 14.13 -10.16 -1.69
N ASN A 36 12.96 -10.77 -1.83
CA ASN A 36 12.77 -12.03 -2.56
C ASN A 36 12.67 -11.84 -4.09
N GLY A 37 12.87 -10.62 -4.59
CA GLY A 37 12.92 -10.31 -6.02
C GLY A 37 11.63 -9.73 -6.60
N THR A 38 10.62 -9.45 -5.78
CA THR A 38 9.37 -8.84 -6.27
C THR A 38 9.62 -7.44 -6.82
N LYS A 39 9.33 -7.25 -8.12
CA LYS A 39 9.40 -5.96 -8.82
C LYS A 39 8.05 -5.35 -9.15
N ASN A 40 6.99 -6.15 -9.15
CA ASN A 40 5.62 -5.71 -9.32
C ASN A 40 4.83 -6.10 -8.08
N LEU A 41 4.23 -5.13 -7.42
CA LEU A 41 3.50 -5.30 -6.16
C LEU A 41 2.10 -4.70 -6.28
N THR A 42 1.11 -5.47 -5.85
CA THR A 42 -0.27 -5.05 -5.67
C THR A 42 -0.58 -5.02 -4.18
N VAL A 43 -1.06 -3.88 -3.69
CA VAL A 43 -1.53 -3.72 -2.31
C VAL A 43 -3.03 -3.48 -2.34
N ASN A 44 -3.78 -4.44 -1.81
CA ASN A 44 -5.24 -4.33 -1.65
C ASN A 44 -5.55 -3.77 -0.26
N VAL A 45 -6.14 -2.59 -0.19
CA VAL A 45 -6.60 -1.97 1.05
C VAL A 45 -8.13 -2.04 1.10
N LYS A 46 -8.66 -2.97 1.90
CA LYS A 46 -10.07 -3.36 1.82
C LYS A 46 -11.02 -2.49 2.65
N ASP A 47 -10.56 -1.95 3.77
CA ASP A 47 -11.44 -1.36 4.80
C ASP A 47 -10.79 -0.23 5.60
N SER A 48 -9.60 0.23 5.19
CA SER A 48 -8.96 1.40 5.82
C SER A 48 -9.54 2.69 5.26
N LEU A 49 -9.93 3.60 6.17
CA LEU A 49 -10.50 4.90 5.80
C LEU A 49 -9.45 5.92 5.36
N SER A 50 -8.21 5.69 5.75
CA SER A 50 -7.09 6.59 5.52
C SER A 50 -5.78 5.81 5.49
N MET A 51 -4.71 6.51 5.14
CA MET A 51 -3.35 5.99 5.17
C MET A 51 -2.45 7.03 5.84
N VAL A 52 -1.71 6.60 6.86
CA VAL A 52 -0.74 7.49 7.53
C VAL A 52 0.39 7.87 6.59
N SER A 53 0.91 9.09 6.76
CA SER A 53 1.97 9.66 5.91
C SER A 53 3.25 8.82 5.87
N SER A 54 3.56 8.07 6.92
CA SER A 54 4.70 7.15 6.94
C SER A 54 4.56 5.99 5.94
N VAL A 55 3.35 5.45 5.77
CA VAL A 55 3.08 4.41 4.76
C VAL A 55 3.13 5.00 3.35
N ILE A 56 2.55 6.19 3.16
CA ILE A 56 2.65 6.92 1.88
C ILE A 56 4.11 7.17 1.51
N GLY A 57 4.92 7.71 2.43
CA GLY A 57 6.34 7.96 2.20
C GLY A 57 7.13 6.69 1.90
N PHE A 58 6.79 5.58 2.55
CA PHE A 58 7.39 4.29 2.24
C PHE A 58 7.02 3.79 0.84
N PHE A 59 5.77 3.95 0.40
CA PHE A 59 5.34 3.59 -0.96
C PHE A 59 6.07 4.40 -2.03
N ILE A 60 6.21 5.73 -1.81
CA ILE A 60 7.01 6.59 -2.68
C ILE A 60 8.46 6.09 -2.74
N LYS A 61 9.04 5.71 -1.59
CA LYS A 61 10.41 5.22 -1.50
C LYS A 61 10.62 3.92 -2.28
N ILE A 62 9.71 2.94 -2.19
CA ILE A 62 9.88 1.68 -2.93
C ILE A 62 9.72 1.86 -4.45
N ILE A 63 8.89 2.82 -4.89
CA ILE A 63 8.74 3.15 -6.30
C ILE A 63 10.03 3.80 -6.82
N ASN A 64 10.47 4.88 -6.15
CA ASN A 64 11.54 5.73 -6.67
C ASN A 64 12.95 5.17 -6.41
N VAL A 65 13.16 4.43 -5.32
CA VAL A 65 14.48 3.94 -4.91
C VAL A 65 14.64 2.46 -5.23
N ASP A 66 13.65 1.65 -4.87
CA ASP A 66 13.73 0.18 -5.04
C ASP A 66 13.28 -0.27 -6.45
N GLY A 67 12.71 0.65 -7.25
CA GLY A 67 12.27 0.44 -8.63
C GLY A 67 11.07 -0.50 -8.75
N VAL A 68 10.18 -0.48 -7.75
CA VAL A 68 9.01 -1.35 -7.69
C VAL A 68 7.83 -0.70 -8.42
N SER A 69 7.20 -1.42 -9.33
CA SER A 69 5.89 -1.04 -9.88
C SER A 69 4.80 -1.37 -8.85
N LEU A 70 4.20 -0.34 -8.27
CA LEU A 70 3.17 -0.46 -7.25
C LEU A 70 1.78 -0.24 -7.84
N ASN A 71 0.83 -1.12 -7.54
CA ASN A 71 -0.60 -0.91 -7.78
C ASN A 71 -1.33 -0.93 -6.43
N VAL A 72 -2.21 0.03 -6.19
CA VAL A 72 -3.00 0.07 -4.94
C VAL A 72 -4.48 -0.04 -5.27
N ASN A 73 -5.11 -1.11 -4.82
CA ASN A 73 -6.55 -1.28 -4.93
C ASN A 73 -7.21 -0.82 -3.62
N VAL A 74 -8.18 0.09 -3.71
CA VAL A 74 -8.84 0.70 -2.56
C VAL A 74 -10.35 0.47 -2.65
N TRP A 75 -10.95 -0.06 -1.58
CA TRP A 75 -12.40 -0.28 -1.51
C TRP A 75 -13.14 0.86 -0.80
N ASP A 76 -12.48 1.57 0.13
CA ASP A 76 -13.11 2.70 0.83
C ASP A 76 -12.95 4.01 0.03
N GLU A 77 -14.09 4.64 -0.27
CA GLU A 77 -14.14 5.89 -1.03
C GLU A 77 -13.37 7.04 -0.36
N ARG A 78 -13.31 7.08 0.98
CA ARG A 78 -12.61 8.15 1.71
C ARG A 78 -11.11 8.04 1.53
N LEU A 79 -10.59 6.80 1.54
CA LEU A 79 -9.17 6.58 1.27
C LEU A 79 -8.84 6.90 -0.19
N TYR A 80 -9.69 6.54 -1.14
CA TYR A 80 -9.49 6.92 -2.54
C TYR A 80 -9.45 8.45 -2.71
N ALA A 81 -10.44 9.16 -2.16
CA ALA A 81 -10.51 10.61 -2.20
C ALA A 81 -9.29 11.27 -1.53
N LEU A 82 -8.80 10.73 -0.41
CA LEU A 82 -7.58 11.20 0.24
C LEU A 82 -6.37 11.08 -0.70
N LEU A 83 -6.19 9.95 -1.36
CA LEU A 83 -5.06 9.73 -2.28
C LEU A 83 -5.16 10.63 -3.53
N ASP A 84 -6.38 10.92 -3.99
CA ASP A 84 -6.65 11.86 -5.08
C ASP A 84 -6.32 13.30 -4.70
N GLN A 85 -6.77 13.75 -3.53
CA GLN A 85 -6.43 15.08 -3.00
C GLN A 85 -4.93 15.29 -2.83
N LEU A 86 -4.18 14.22 -2.55
CA LEU A 86 -2.72 14.25 -2.44
C LEU A 86 -2.00 14.05 -3.78
N SER A 87 -2.73 13.93 -4.89
CA SER A 87 -2.20 13.68 -6.24
C SER A 87 -1.36 12.39 -6.34
N LEU A 88 -1.76 11.35 -5.61
CA LEU A 88 -1.05 10.05 -5.56
C LEU A 88 -1.67 8.97 -6.45
N ILE A 89 -2.83 9.24 -7.08
CA ILE A 89 -3.56 8.26 -7.90
C ILE A 89 -2.68 7.72 -9.03
N GLU A 90 -2.01 8.59 -9.76
CA GLU A 90 -1.14 8.18 -10.87
C GLU A 90 0.12 7.48 -10.36
N LEU A 91 0.77 8.04 -9.34
CA LEU A 91 2.02 7.51 -8.80
C LEU A 91 1.87 6.10 -8.22
N PHE A 92 0.77 5.83 -7.50
CA PHE A 92 0.51 4.54 -6.87
C PHE A 92 -0.35 3.61 -7.74
N HIS A 93 -0.66 4.03 -8.97
CA HIS A 93 -1.59 3.34 -9.86
C HIS A 93 -2.88 2.91 -9.13
N VAL A 94 -3.49 3.86 -8.42
CA VAL A 94 -4.62 3.60 -7.51
C VAL A 94 -5.86 3.25 -8.31
N ARG A 95 -6.55 2.17 -7.92
CA ARG A 95 -7.86 1.79 -8.46
C ARG A 95 -8.89 1.71 -7.35
N GLN A 96 -9.98 2.44 -7.50
CA GLN A 96 -11.16 2.26 -6.67
C GLN A 96 -11.88 0.98 -7.09
N ILE A 97 -12.09 0.07 -6.16
CA ILE A 97 -12.85 -1.16 -6.39
C ILE A 97 -14.26 -0.98 -5.83
N LYS A 98 -15.26 -1.28 -6.67
CA LYS A 98 -16.69 -1.22 -6.33
C LYS A 98 -17.21 -2.57 -5.86
#